data_AF-A0A179S396-F1
#
_entry.id   AF-A0A179S396-F1
#
_cell.length_a   1.000
_cell.length_b   1.000
_cell.length_c   1.000
_cell.angle_alpha   90.00
_cell.angle_beta   90.00
_cell.angle_gamma   90.00
#
_symmetry.space_group_name_H-M   'P 1'
#
loop_
_entity.id
_entity.type
_entity.pdbx_description
1 polymer ?
#
loop_
_entity_poly.entity_id
_entity_poly.type
_entity_poly.pdbx_seq_one_letter_code
_entity_poly.pdbx_strand_id
1 'polypeptide(L)'
;MVTFGAVLLYPEPTFVGPAWRVIAALVTEQQAGVISITFGVVRLTALWVNGRRGRETSLLRTVGCVAGFFFWAALSIGFAAAFPPLSTGIAVYGVLAIAELHSSGRAASDMAAEDTFGLRKRRRINLAAEAEERRRSRGGSVGNPR
;
A
#
# COMPACT_ATOMS: atom_id res chain seq x y z
N MET A 1 0.08 -0.73 14.42
CA MET A 1 0.46 0.68 14.28
C MET A 1 -0.20 1.51 15.36
N VAL A 2 -1.51 1.76 15.32
CA VAL A 2 -2.19 2.56 16.35
C VAL A 2 -1.85 2.11 17.78
N THR A 3 -2.00 0.82 18.09
CA THR A 3 -1.66 0.28 19.41
C THR A 3 -0.18 0.43 19.76
N PHE A 4 0.71 0.21 18.79
CA PHE A 4 2.15 0.38 18.99
C PHE A 4 2.50 1.85 19.28
N GLY A 5 1.94 2.78 18.52
CA GLY A 5 2.13 4.20 18.76
C GLY A 5 1.54 4.68 20.09
N ALA A 6 0.40 4.13 20.50
CA ALA A 6 -0.18 4.42 21.81
C ALA A 6 0.73 3.97 22.97
N VAL A 7 1.40 2.81 22.83
CA VAL A 7 2.41 2.36 23.80
C VAL A 7 3.60 3.32 23.85
N LEU A 8 4.10 3.79 22.70
CA LEU A 8 5.22 4.74 22.64
C LEU A 8 4.90 6.15 23.15
N LEU A 9 3.61 6.52 23.22
CA LEU A 9 3.17 7.77 23.81
C LEU A 9 2.86 7.65 25.31
N TYR A 10 2.94 6.44 25.86
CA TYR A 10 2.78 6.22 27.28
C TYR A 10 4.00 6.77 28.03
N PRO A 11 3.85 7.26 29.29
CA PRO A 11 4.96 7.87 30.03
C PRO A 11 6.13 6.94 30.35
N GLU A 12 5.95 5.61 30.21
CA GLU A 12 7.01 4.65 30.48
C GLU A 12 7.99 4.53 29.30
N PRO A 13 9.30 4.75 29.50
CA PRO A 13 10.29 4.70 28.43
C PRO A 13 10.35 3.33 27.75
N THR A 14 10.16 3.31 26.44
CA THR A 14 10.13 2.06 25.65
C THR A 14 11.43 1.80 24.90
N PHE A 15 12.14 2.84 24.45
CA PHE A 15 13.43 2.74 23.74
C PHE A 15 14.58 2.51 24.72
N VAL A 16 14.38 1.57 25.63
CA VAL A 16 15.36 1.19 26.65
C VAL A 16 16.16 -0.02 26.18
N GLY A 17 17.47 0.08 26.31
CA GLY A 17 18.39 -1.02 26.03
C GLY A 17 18.93 -1.08 24.60
N PRO A 18 19.86 -2.02 24.35
CA PRO A 18 20.69 -2.01 23.13
C PRO A 18 19.90 -2.31 21.85
N ALA A 19 18.78 -3.03 21.95
CA ALA A 19 17.95 -3.40 20.79
C ALA A 19 17.31 -2.20 20.09
N TRP A 20 17.04 -1.11 20.81
CA TRP A 20 16.42 0.09 20.27
C TRP A 20 17.42 1.14 19.76
N ARG A 21 18.72 0.92 19.99
CA ARG A 21 19.80 1.91 19.73
C ARG A 21 19.71 2.58 18.36
N VAL A 22 19.50 1.79 17.31
CA VAL A 22 19.46 2.30 15.93
C VAL A 22 18.20 3.14 15.70
N ILE A 23 17.06 2.69 16.23
CA ILE A 23 15.78 3.39 16.07
C ILE A 23 15.80 4.69 16.88
N ALA A 24 16.28 4.63 18.13
CA ALA A 24 16.41 5.78 19.02
C ALA A 24 17.38 6.85 18.50
N ALA A 25 18.36 6.47 17.67
CA ALA A 25 19.27 7.41 17.02
C ALA A 25 18.61 8.21 15.88
N LEU A 26 17.51 7.70 15.32
CA LEU A 26 16.82 8.32 14.18
C LEU A 26 15.57 9.10 14.60
N VAL A 27 14.90 8.65 15.65
CA VAL A 27 13.59 9.17 16.04
C VAL A 27 13.39 9.06 17.55
N THR A 28 12.78 10.08 18.15
CA THR A 28 12.37 10.02 19.56
C THR A 28 11.14 9.12 19.74
N GLU A 29 10.93 8.58 20.94
CA GLU A 29 9.73 7.77 21.25
C GLU A 29 8.43 8.50 20.90
N GLN A 30 8.35 9.79 21.26
CA GLN A 30 7.19 10.61 20.96
C GLN A 30 6.94 10.75 19.45
N GLN A 31 7.99 11.04 18.68
CA GLN A 31 7.87 11.11 17.22
C GLN A 31 7.48 9.76 16.62
N ALA A 32 8.10 8.67 17.04
CA ALA A 32 7.77 7.32 16.57
C ALA A 32 6.31 6.95 16.91
N GLY A 33 5.85 7.35 18.10
CA GLY A 33 4.46 7.21 18.54
C GLY A 33 3.48 7.96 17.65
N VAL A 34 3.70 9.26 17.45
CA VAL A 34 2.88 10.11 16.58
C VAL A 34 2.87 9.59 15.15
N ILE A 35 4.03 9.22 14.60
CA ILE A 35 4.16 8.64 13.25
C ILE A 35 3.33 7.36 13.16
N SER A 36 3.49 6.44 14.12
CA SER A 36 2.78 5.16 14.09
C SER A 36 1.26 5.32 14.20
N ILE A 37 0.77 6.22 15.05
CA ILE A 37 -0.65 6.53 15.13
C ILE A 37 -1.14 7.14 13.82
N THR A 38 -0.40 8.09 13.26
CA THR A 38 -0.79 8.77 12.00
C THR A 38 -0.94 7.76 10.87
N PHE A 39 0.06 6.91 10.63
CA PHE A 39 -0.03 5.85 9.61
C PHE A 39 -1.15 4.86 9.90
N GLY A 40 -1.33 4.48 11.17
CA GLY A 40 -2.40 3.59 11.60
C GLY A 40 -3.80 4.16 11.35
N VAL A 41 -4.03 5.44 11.66
CA VAL A 41 -5.29 6.13 11.43
C VAL A 41 -5.56 6.29 9.95
N VAL A 42 -4.58 6.76 9.15
CA VAL A 42 -4.71 6.86 7.69
C VAL A 42 -5.12 5.53 7.08
N ARG A 43 -4.51 4.44 7.54
CA ARG A 43 -4.89 3.08 7.11
C ARG A 43 -6.32 2.73 7.49
N LEU A 44 -6.72 2.94 8.74
CA LEU A 44 -8.08 2.65 9.20
C LEU A 44 -9.12 3.47 8.42
N THR A 45 -8.83 4.75 8.16
CA THR A 45 -9.66 5.60 7.31
C THR A 45 -9.72 5.06 5.88
N ALA A 46 -8.61 4.63 5.29
CA ALA A 46 -8.60 4.04 3.95
C ALA A 46 -9.47 2.76 3.88
N LEU A 47 -9.38 1.90 4.89
CA LEU A 47 -10.21 0.69 5.00
C LEU A 47 -11.70 1.04 5.20
N TRP A 48 -11.99 2.02 6.03
CA TRP A 48 -13.36 2.46 6.30
C TRP A 48 -14.02 3.11 5.08
N VAL A 49 -13.29 3.97 4.35
CA VAL A 49 -13.74 4.55 3.09
C VAL A 49 -13.97 3.45 2.06
N ASN A 50 -13.06 2.46 1.98
CA ASN A 50 -13.20 1.33 1.08
C ASN A 50 -14.42 0.45 1.38
N GLY A 51 -14.65 0.13 2.65
CA GLY A 51 -15.83 -0.62 3.08
C GLY A 51 -17.16 0.11 2.80
N ARG A 52 -17.18 1.45 2.80
CA ARG A 52 -18.40 2.24 2.57
C ARG A 52 -18.70 2.59 1.11
N ARG A 53 -17.67 2.84 0.29
CA ARG A 53 -17.84 3.26 -1.11
C ARG A 53 -17.66 2.13 -2.13
N GLY A 54 -17.29 0.94 -1.66
CA GLY A 54 -17.07 -0.21 -2.54
C GLY A 54 -15.85 -0.04 -3.45
N ARG A 55 -15.88 -0.80 -4.56
CA ARG A 55 -14.80 -1.13 -5.51
C ARG A 55 -13.95 0.04 -6.02
N GLU A 56 -14.43 1.28 -5.97
CA GLU A 56 -13.73 2.44 -6.56
C GLU A 56 -12.51 2.94 -5.76
N THR A 57 -12.21 2.34 -4.61
CA THR A 57 -11.16 2.84 -3.68
C THR A 57 -10.08 1.81 -3.36
N SER A 58 -9.92 0.78 -4.20
CA SER A 58 -8.89 -0.25 -4.08
C SER A 58 -7.46 0.33 -4.07
N LEU A 59 -7.24 1.48 -4.71
CA LEU A 59 -5.98 2.21 -4.67
C LEU A 59 -5.64 2.74 -3.27
N LEU A 60 -6.60 3.34 -2.57
CA LEU A 60 -6.39 3.83 -1.19
C LEU A 60 -6.07 2.68 -0.23
N ARG A 61 -6.72 1.53 -0.40
CA ARG A 61 -6.41 0.32 0.36
C ARG A 61 -4.98 -0.16 0.08
N THR A 62 -4.58 -0.17 -1.18
CA THR A 62 -3.23 -0.60 -1.60
C THR A 62 -2.16 0.31 -1.03
N VAL A 63 -2.32 1.63 -1.12
CA VAL A 63 -1.41 2.61 -0.52
C VAL A 63 -1.32 2.44 0.99
N GLY A 64 -2.45 2.22 1.67
CA GLY A 64 -2.48 1.94 3.11
C GLY A 64 -1.74 0.66 3.51
N CYS A 65 -1.81 -0.40 2.69
CA CYS A 65 -1.07 -1.65 2.92
C CYS A 65 0.43 -1.50 2.65
N VAL A 66 0.82 -0.77 1.61
CA VAL A 66 2.23 -0.52 1.29
C VAL A 66 2.90 0.37 2.34
N ALA A 67 2.24 1.44 2.78
CA ALA A 67 2.71 2.25 3.92
C ALA A 67 2.79 1.40 5.19
N GLY A 68 1.79 0.52 5.36
CA GLY A 68 1.74 -0.59 6.32
C GLY A 68 3.06 -1.37 6.42
N PHE A 69 3.42 -1.94 5.27
CA PHE A 69 4.61 -2.75 5.08
C PHE A 69 5.89 -1.98 5.39
N PHE A 70 6.07 -0.78 4.82
CA PHE A 70 7.29 -0.01 5.02
C PHE A 70 7.54 0.36 6.48
N PHE A 71 6.49 0.70 7.23
CA PHE A 71 6.61 0.99 8.66
C PHE A 71 7.14 -0.22 9.45
N TRP A 72 6.53 -1.40 9.26
CA TRP A 72 6.95 -2.60 9.98
C TRP A 72 8.30 -3.14 9.51
N ALA A 73 8.60 -3.02 8.22
CA ALA A 73 9.89 -3.35 7.65
C ALA A 73 11.00 -2.46 8.23
N ALA A 74 10.77 -1.14 8.33
CA ALA A 74 11.71 -0.21 8.93
C ALA A 74 12.01 -0.55 10.39
N LEU A 75 11.01 -0.93 11.18
CA LEU A 75 11.22 -1.42 12.55
C LEU A 75 12.04 -2.71 12.54
N SER A 76 11.65 -3.72 11.75
CA SER A 76 12.36 -5.00 11.68
C SER A 76 13.83 -4.81 11.29
N ILE A 77 14.11 -3.95 10.30
CA ILE A 77 15.46 -3.58 9.87
C ILE A 77 16.20 -2.83 10.99
N GLY A 78 15.56 -1.89 11.68
CA GLY A 78 16.17 -1.16 12.80
C GLY A 78 16.62 -2.09 13.92
N PHE A 79 15.81 -3.10 14.25
CA PHE A 79 16.18 -4.14 15.21
C PHE A 79 17.28 -5.08 14.69
N ALA A 80 17.25 -5.43 13.40
CA ALA A 80 18.30 -6.25 12.79
C ALA A 80 19.65 -5.54 12.73
N ALA A 81 19.65 -4.22 12.48
CA ALA A 81 20.84 -3.39 12.42
C ALA A 81 21.46 -3.12 13.81
N ALA A 82 20.72 -3.32 14.90
CA ALA A 82 21.18 -3.03 16.26
C ALA A 82 22.20 -4.04 16.83
N PHE A 83 22.63 -5.04 16.04
CA PHE A 83 23.56 -6.14 16.36
C PHE A 83 24.64 -5.83 17.43
N PRO A 84 24.96 -6.76 18.36
CA PRO A 84 24.24 -7.98 18.80
C PRO A 84 23.32 -7.69 20.02
N PRO A 85 22.19 -8.41 20.29
CA PRO A 85 21.71 -9.71 19.81
C PRO A 85 20.44 -9.70 18.91
N LEU A 86 20.09 -10.84 18.32
CA LEU A 86 18.81 -11.09 17.65
C LEU A 86 17.65 -10.87 18.65
N SER A 87 16.80 -9.88 18.36
CA SER A 87 15.63 -9.58 19.20
C SER A 87 14.37 -10.25 18.66
N THR A 88 13.44 -10.56 19.55
CA THR A 88 12.07 -10.97 19.20
C THR A 88 11.36 -9.92 18.33
N GLY A 89 11.76 -8.66 18.42
CA GLY A 89 11.26 -7.56 17.59
C GLY A 89 11.46 -7.81 16.10
N ILE A 90 12.59 -8.40 15.68
CA ILE A 90 12.84 -8.72 14.26
C ILE A 90 11.77 -9.66 13.73
N ALA A 91 11.49 -10.74 14.48
CA ALA A 91 10.50 -11.74 14.10
C ALA A 91 9.08 -11.17 14.11
N VAL A 92 8.69 -10.48 15.20
CA VAL A 92 7.34 -9.92 15.34
C VAL A 92 7.06 -8.88 14.25
N TYR A 93 7.94 -7.88 14.10
CA TYR A 93 7.74 -6.82 13.11
C TYR A 93 7.97 -7.32 11.69
N GLY A 94 8.83 -8.32 11.49
CA GLY A 94 9.01 -8.97 10.19
C GLY A 94 7.77 -9.71 9.73
N VAL A 95 7.11 -10.48 10.61
CA VAL A 95 5.84 -11.15 10.29
C VAL A 95 4.75 -10.13 9.95
N LEU A 96 4.66 -9.02 10.71
CA LEU A 96 3.71 -7.95 10.43
C LEU A 96 3.99 -7.28 9.07
N ALA A 97 5.26 -7.06 8.73
CA ALA A 97 5.64 -6.54 7.41
C ALA A 97 5.20 -7.51 6.29
N ILE A 98 5.48 -8.81 6.41
CA ILE A 98 5.08 -9.80 5.41
C ILE A 98 3.55 -9.86 5.28
N ALA A 99 2.81 -9.80 6.38
CA ALA A 99 1.35 -9.76 6.36
C ALA A 99 0.81 -8.54 5.60
N GLU A 100 1.42 -7.37 5.80
CA GLU A 100 1.08 -6.15 5.05
C GLU A 100 1.43 -6.25 3.57
N LEU A 101 2.59 -6.83 3.24
CA LEU A 101 3.00 -7.06 1.87
C LEU A 101 2.02 -7.99 1.14
N HIS A 102 1.62 -9.10 1.78
CA HIS A 102 0.62 -10.02 1.24
C HIS A 102 -0.73 -9.33 1.04
N SER A 103 -1.18 -8.52 2.01
CA SER A 103 -2.40 -7.72 1.90
C SER A 103 -2.33 -6.71 0.74
N SER A 104 -1.17 -6.08 0.54
CA SER A 104 -0.96 -5.14 -0.55
C SER A 104 -1.02 -5.81 -1.92
N GLY A 105 -0.45 -7.01 -2.08
CA GLY A 105 -0.50 -7.78 -3.32
C GLY A 105 -1.93 -8.21 -3.68
N ARG A 106 -2.72 -8.60 -2.68
CA ARG A 106 -4.16 -8.85 -2.86
C ARG A 106 -4.91 -7.59 -3.30
N ALA A 107 -4.68 -6.46 -2.62
CA ALA A 107 -5.31 -5.18 -2.97
C ALA A 107 -4.93 -4.68 -4.38
N ALA A 108 -3.67 -4.85 -4.78
CA ALA A 108 -3.21 -4.51 -6.12
C ALA A 108 -3.85 -5.42 -7.19
N SER A 109 -4.03 -6.71 -6.89
CA SER A 109 -4.72 -7.64 -7.78
C SER A 109 -6.19 -7.27 -7.98
N ASP A 110 -6.88 -6.90 -6.90
CA ASP A 110 -8.26 -6.40 -6.94
C ASP A 110 -8.35 -5.12 -7.78
N MET A 111 -7.42 -4.18 -7.58
CA MET A 111 -7.31 -2.93 -8.34
C MET A 111 -7.11 -3.18 -9.85
N ALA A 112 -6.29 -4.18 -10.22
CA ALA A 112 -6.06 -4.57 -11.60
C ALA A 112 -7.28 -5.26 -12.24
N ALA A 113 -8.03 -6.06 -11.47
CA ALA A 113 -9.27 -6.67 -11.91
C ALA A 113 -10.37 -5.63 -12.16
N GLU A 114 -10.37 -4.55 -11.40
CA GLU A 114 -11.34 -3.45 -11.49
C GLU A 114 -11.07 -2.45 -12.61
N ASP A 115 -9.96 -2.59 -13.36
CA ASP A 115 -9.54 -1.61 -14.36
C ASP A 115 -9.55 -0.19 -13.78
N THR A 116 -9.03 -0.03 -12.55
CA THR A 116 -9.05 1.24 -11.80
C THR A 116 -8.45 2.41 -12.61
N PHE A 117 -7.50 2.11 -13.50
CA PHE A 117 -6.87 3.10 -14.39
C PHE A 117 -7.60 3.28 -15.74
N GLY A 118 -8.70 2.55 -15.98
CA GLY A 118 -9.51 2.59 -17.19
C GLY A 118 -8.77 2.15 -18.45
N LEU A 119 -7.66 1.42 -18.32
CA LEU A 119 -6.80 1.00 -19.43
C LEU A 119 -7.54 0.03 -20.35
N ARG A 120 -8.30 -0.91 -19.81
CA ARG A 120 -9.12 -1.85 -20.61
C ARG A 120 -10.32 -1.15 -21.24
N LYS A 121 -10.94 -0.18 -20.55
CA LYS A 121 -12.01 0.65 -21.11
C LYS A 121 -11.50 1.47 -22.30
N ARG A 122 -10.36 2.17 -22.15
CA ARG A 122 -9.72 2.95 -23.23
C ARG A 122 -9.31 2.06 -24.41
N ARG A 123 -8.71 0.89 -24.15
CA ARG A 123 -8.35 -0.06 -25.20
C ARG A 123 -9.56 -0.55 -26.00
N ARG A 124 -10.68 -0.84 -25.32
CA ARG A 124 -11.94 -1.22 -26.00
C ARG A 124 -12.49 -0.11 -26.88
N ILE A 125 -12.44 1.14 -26.42
CA ILE A 125 -12.87 2.31 -27.21
C ILE A 125 -11.98 2.47 -28.45
N ASN A 126 -10.66 2.41 -28.29
CA ASN A 126 -9.73 2.53 -29.42
C ASN A 126 -9.92 1.42 -30.45
N LEU A 127 -10.06 0.16 -29.98
CA LEU A 127 -10.32 -0.98 -30.88
C LEU A 127 -11.67 -0.86 -31.61
N ALA A 128 -12.69 -0.32 -30.95
CA ALA A 128 -13.99 -0.07 -31.59
C ALA A 128 -13.89 1.03 -32.66
N ALA A 129 -13.16 2.11 -32.38
CA ALA A 129 -12.91 3.19 -33.34
C ALA A 129 -12.13 2.69 -34.57
N GLU A 130 -11.05 1.93 -34.35
CA GLU A 130 -10.26 1.33 -35.44
C GLU A 130 -11.11 0.37 -36.30
N ALA A 131 -12.00 -0.41 -35.68
CA ALA A 131 -12.89 -1.32 -36.40
C ALA A 131 -13.91 -0.56 -37.26
N GLU A 132 -14.44 0.57 -36.78
CA GLU A 132 -15.37 1.40 -37.54
C GLU A 132 -14.68 2.10 -38.72
N GLU A 133 -13.46 2.60 -38.52
CA GLU A 133 -12.66 3.21 -39.58
C GLU A 133 -12.31 2.20 -40.69
N ARG A 134 -11.97 0.96 -40.32
CA ARG A 134 -11.78 -0.15 -41.29
C ARG A 134 -13.06 -0.52 -42.06
N ARG A 135 -14.24 -0.37 -41.45
CA ARG A 135 -15.52 -0.60 -42.14
C ARG A 135 -15.81 0.51 -43.14
N ARG A 136 -15.56 1.77 -42.79
CA ARG A 136 -15.76 2.93 -43.69
C ARG A 136 -14.84 2.88 -44.90
N SER A 137 -13.56 2.54 -44.71
CA SER A 137 -12.60 2.42 -45.82
C SER A 137 -12.93 1.28 -46.79
N ARG A 138 -13.49 0.16 -46.31
CA ARG A 138 -13.96 -0.94 -47.18
C ARG A 138 -15.28 -0.61 -47.89
N GLY A 139 -16.19 0.13 -47.25
CA GLY A 139 -17.46 0.54 -47.85
C GLY A 139 -17.33 1.57 -48.97
N GLY A 140 -16.29 2.42 -48.93
CA GLY A 140 -16.03 3.43 -49.98
C GLY A 140 -15.47 2.87 -51.30
N SER A 141 -15.07 1.59 -51.34
CA SER A 141 -14.42 0.97 -52.51
C SER A 141 -15.39 0.32 -53.51
N VAL A 142 -16.70 0.30 -53.24
CA VAL A 142 -17.71 -0.42 -54.05
C VAL A 142 -18.53 0.50 -54.97
N GLY A 143 -18.16 1.80 -55.08
CA GLY A 143 -18.96 2.79 -55.79
C GLY A 143 -18.22 3.53 -56.90
N ASN A 144 -17.71 2.84 -57.93
CA ASN A 144 -17.66 3.43 -59.29
C ASN A 144 -17.43 2.36 -60.39
N PRO A 145 -18.47 1.65 -60.84
CA PRO A 145 -18.44 1.06 -62.18
C PRO A 145 -18.69 2.20 -63.18
N ARG A 146 -17.62 2.63 -63.85
CA ARG A 146 -17.74 3.36 -65.12
C ARG A 146 -18.17 2.41 -66.22
#